data_AF-A0A1C5D4R5-F1
#
_entry.id   AF-A0A1C5D4R5-F1
#
_cell.length_a   1.000
_cell.length_b   1.000
_cell.length_c   1.000
_cell.angle_alpha   90.00
_cell.angle_beta   90.00
_cell.angle_gamma   90.00
#
_symmetry.space_group_name_H-M   'P 1'
#
loop_
_entity.id
_entity.type
_entity.pdbx_description
1 polymer ?
#
loop_
_entity_poly.entity_id
_entity_poly.type
_entity_poly.pdbx_seq_one_letter_code
_entity_poly.pdbx_strand_id
1 'polypeptide(L)'
;MPAEVRGALVQSISSLPDGPLDITWLPADTPKLPPGRIRLHWEPASPAGWNITAHLGLPTTEVLLATWPNAPDTWPRLVRPTLYEVTGLCAALGVATAALGLSNRLAGT
;
A
#
# COMPACT_ATOMS: atom_id res chain seq x y z
N MET A 1 -0.65 -16.22 -5.35
CA MET A 1 -0.81 -15.97 -3.90
C MET A 1 -1.03 -17.31 -3.19
N PRO A 2 -0.49 -17.55 -1.98
CA PRO A 2 -0.87 -18.71 -1.16
C PRO A 2 -2.38 -18.75 -0.88
N ALA A 3 -2.97 -19.93 -0.69
CA ALA A 3 -4.42 -20.07 -0.52
C ALA A 3 -4.96 -19.46 0.79
N GLU A 4 -4.12 -19.31 1.82
CA GLU A 4 -4.52 -18.91 3.18
C GLU A 4 -4.30 -17.42 3.49
N VAL A 5 -3.94 -16.62 2.48
CA VAL A 5 -3.60 -15.20 2.67
C VAL A 5 -4.55 -14.31 1.88
N ARG A 6 -4.85 -13.12 2.42
CA ARG A 6 -5.76 -12.15 1.78
C ARG A 6 -5.06 -11.26 0.75
N GLY A 7 -3.74 -11.19 0.83
CA GLY A 7 -2.86 -10.30 0.08
C GLY A 7 -1.54 -10.14 0.82
N ALA A 8 -0.74 -9.17 0.40
CA ALA A 8 0.51 -8.82 1.06
C ALA A 8 0.52 -7.34 1.46
N LEU A 9 0.97 -7.07 2.68
CA LEU A 9 1.22 -5.74 3.20
C LEU A 9 2.53 -5.22 2.61
N VAL A 10 2.51 -4.01 2.04
CA VAL A 10 3.72 -3.31 1.63
C VAL A 10 4.41 -2.72 2.86
N GLN A 11 5.64 -3.17 3.12
CA GLN A 11 6.43 -2.75 4.29
C GLN A 11 7.36 -1.59 3.94
N SER A 12 8.11 -1.77 2.86
CA SER A 12 9.07 -0.79 2.35
C SER A 12 9.16 -0.89 0.84
N ILE A 13 9.46 0.24 0.22
CA ILE A 13 9.66 0.37 -1.21
C ILE A 13 10.99 1.07 -1.38
N SER A 14 11.95 0.40 -2.02
CA SER A 14 13.22 1.05 -2.33
C SER A 14 13.00 2.23 -3.28
N SER A 15 13.79 3.29 -3.15
CA SER A 15 13.77 4.45 -4.05
C SER A 15 14.45 4.18 -5.40
N LEU A 16 15.19 3.07 -5.53
CA LEU A 16 15.84 2.68 -6.79
C LEU A 16 14.82 2.08 -7.77
N PRO A 17 14.86 2.36 -9.09
CA PRO A 17 13.86 1.86 -10.05
C PRO A 17 13.66 0.33 -10.05
N ASP A 18 14.72 -0.43 -9.76
CA ASP A 18 14.72 -1.91 -9.70
C ASP A 18 15.03 -2.45 -8.29
N GLY A 19 14.98 -1.60 -7.26
CA GLY A 19 15.17 -2.03 -5.88
C GLY A 19 14.02 -2.92 -5.36
N PRO A 20 14.18 -3.58 -4.22
CA PRO A 20 13.17 -4.48 -3.67
C PRO A 20 11.86 -3.75 -3.31
N LEU A 21 10.75 -4.49 -3.48
CA LEU A 21 9.44 -4.20 -2.90
C LEU A 21 9.23 -5.20 -1.76
N ASP A 22 9.43 -4.75 -0.53
CA ASP A 22 9.34 -5.62 0.62
C ASP A 22 7.89 -5.79 1.03
N ILE A 23 7.46 -7.05 1.10
CA ILE A 23 6.10 -7.41 1.44
C ILE A 23 6.06 -8.39 2.61
N THR A 24 4.99 -8.35 3.37
CA THR A 24 4.66 -9.38 4.36
C THR A 24 3.28 -9.93 4.05
N TRP A 25 3.15 -11.24 4.00
CA TRP A 25 1.85 -11.88 3.78
C TRP A 25 0.88 -11.54 4.91
N LEU A 26 -0.34 -11.17 4.54
CA LEU A 26 -1.42 -10.91 5.49
C LEU A 26 -2.30 -12.15 5.60
N PRO A 27 -2.44 -12.75 6.80
CA PRO A 27 -3.41 -13.81 7.04
C PRO A 27 -4.81 -13.43 6.56
N ALA A 28 -5.60 -14.41 6.09
CA ALA A 28 -6.98 -14.21 5.65
C ALA A 28 -7.81 -13.38 6.64
N ASP A 29 -7.64 -13.65 7.93
CA ASP A 29 -8.39 -13.03 9.04
C ASP A 29 -7.82 -11.68 9.51
N THR A 30 -6.85 -11.10 8.78
CA THR A 30 -6.27 -9.81 9.17
C THR A 30 -7.38 -8.75 9.23
N PRO A 31 -7.47 -7.98 10.34
CA PRO A 31 -8.44 -6.89 10.48
C PRO A 31 -8.17 -5.75 9.47
N LYS A 32 -8.99 -4.69 9.51
CA LYS A 32 -8.82 -3.51 8.64
C LYS A 32 -7.38 -2.98 8.66
N LEU A 33 -6.89 -2.54 7.51
CA LEU A 33 -5.54 -2.00 7.37
C LEU A 33 -5.33 -0.77 8.26
N PRO A 34 -4.16 -0.65 8.93
CA PRO A 34 -3.79 0.59 9.60
C PRO A 34 -3.73 1.77 8.61
N PRO A 35 -3.98 3.02 9.06
CA PRO A 35 -3.90 4.20 8.21
C PRO A 35 -2.52 4.35 7.56
N GLY A 36 -2.50 4.67 6.27
CA GLY A 36 -1.26 4.85 5.50
C GLY A 36 -0.58 3.55 5.09
N ARG A 37 -1.14 2.38 5.41
CA ARG A 37 -0.63 1.08 4.97
C ARG A 37 -1.32 0.62 3.69
N ILE A 38 -0.56 -0.04 2.83
CA ILE A 38 -1.06 -0.52 1.54
C ILE A 38 -1.07 -2.04 1.53
N ARG A 39 -2.21 -2.63 1.14
CA ARG A 39 -2.36 -4.06 0.82
C ARG A 39 -2.36 -4.23 -0.68
N LEU A 40 -1.50 -5.10 -1.17
CA LEU A 40 -1.52 -5.62 -2.52
C LEU A 40 -2.23 -6.97 -2.54
N HIS A 41 -3.11 -7.15 -3.51
CA HIS A 41 -3.71 -8.42 -3.84
C HIS A 41 -3.43 -8.72 -5.31
N TRP A 42 -3.15 -9.98 -5.63
CA TRP A 42 -2.97 -10.40 -7.00
C TRP A 42 -3.45 -11.83 -7.22
N GLU A 43 -4.08 -12.03 -8.37
CA GLU A 43 -4.59 -13.31 -8.84
C GLU A 43 -4.22 -13.52 -10.32
N PRO A 44 -4.09 -14.78 -10.78
CA PRO A 44 -3.85 -15.05 -12.20
C PRO A 44 -4.97 -14.49 -13.07
N ALA A 45 -4.62 -13.82 -14.16
CA ALA A 45 -5.55 -13.36 -15.19
C ALA A 45 -5.61 -14.38 -16.34
N SER A 46 -6.78 -14.50 -16.98
CA SER A 46 -6.97 -15.34 -18.17
C SER A 46 -6.89 -14.47 -19.44
N PRO A 47 -6.12 -14.84 -20.48
CA PRO A 47 -5.39 -16.10 -20.66
C PRO A 47 -3.98 -16.13 -20.05
N ALA A 48 -3.39 -14.99 -19.70
CA ALA A 48 -2.08 -14.89 -19.05
C ALA A 48 -1.93 -13.57 -18.27
N GLY A 49 -1.00 -13.55 -17.32
CA GLY A 49 -0.69 -12.37 -16.51
C GLY A 49 -1.42 -12.36 -15.16
N TRP A 50 -1.58 -11.17 -14.58
CA TRP A 50 -2.05 -10.97 -13.22
C TRP A 50 -3.09 -9.85 -13.14
N ASN A 51 -4.18 -10.07 -12.41
CA ASN A 51 -5.04 -8.99 -11.96
C ASN A 51 -4.52 -8.53 -10.60
N ILE A 52 -4.17 -7.26 -10.48
CA ILE A 52 -3.58 -6.71 -9.26
C ILE A 52 -4.45 -5.58 -8.76
N THR A 53 -4.72 -5.58 -7.47
CA THR A 53 -5.38 -4.48 -6.78
C THR A 53 -4.51 -4.00 -5.63
N ALA A 54 -4.46 -2.69 -5.45
CA ALA A 54 -3.88 -2.05 -4.29
C ALA A 54 -4.98 -1.38 -3.48
N HIS A 55 -4.94 -1.56 -2.17
CA HIS A 55 -5.86 -0.91 -1.24
C HIS A 55 -5.09 -0.14 -0.17
N LEU A 56 -5.56 1.07 0.13
CA LEU A 56 -4.98 1.95 1.14
C LEU A 56 -5.85 1.96 2.39
N GLY A 57 -5.24 1.71 3.55
CA GLY A 57 -5.85 1.93 4.85
C GLY A 57 -5.99 3.42 5.15
N LEU A 58 -7.20 3.84 5.54
CA LEU A 58 -7.53 5.16 6.05
C LEU A 58 -8.04 5.05 7.50
N PRO A 59 -8.14 6.15 8.27
CA PRO A 59 -8.58 6.12 9.67
C PRO A 59 -9.86 5.34 9.95
N THR A 60 -10.83 5.34 9.05
CA THR A 60 -12.15 4.73 9.26
C THR A 60 -12.44 3.55 8.32
N THR A 61 -11.69 3.42 7.23
CA THR A 61 -12.00 2.49 6.15
C THR A 61 -10.75 2.09 5.38
N GLU A 62 -10.92 1.16 4.45
CA GLU A 62 -9.97 0.85 3.42
C GLU A 62 -10.56 1.31 2.07
N VAL A 63 -9.73 1.86 1.19
CA VAL A 63 -10.15 2.32 -0.14
C VAL A 63 -9.34 1.64 -1.22
N LEU A 64 -9.97 1.36 -2.36
CA LEU A 64 -9.26 0.92 -3.56
C LEU A 64 -8.36 2.07 -4.03
N LEU A 65 -7.06 1.83 -4.07
CA LEU A 65 -6.07 2.79 -4.54
C LEU A 65 -5.91 2.69 -6.05
N ALA A 66 -5.72 1.48 -6.57
CA ALA A 66 -5.47 1.24 -7.99
C ALA A 66 -5.79 -0.20 -8.37
N THR A 67 -6.04 -0.41 -9.65
CA THR A 67 -6.24 -1.74 -10.26
C THR A 67 -5.42 -1.82 -11.54
N TRP A 68 -4.68 -2.90 -11.70
CA TRP A 68 -3.92 -3.22 -12.91
C TRP A 68 -4.40 -4.57 -13.44
N PRO A 69 -5.35 -4.58 -14.39
CA PRO A 69 -5.84 -5.81 -15.01
C PRO A 69 -4.82 -6.34 -16.02
N ASN A 70 -4.73 -7.67 -16.13
CA ASN A 70 -3.84 -8.35 -17.10
C ASN A 70 -2.38 -7.85 -17.09
N ALA A 71 -1.86 -7.54 -15.91
CA ALA A 71 -0.48 -7.09 -15.75
C ALA A 71 0.52 -8.21 -16.10
N PRO A 72 1.66 -7.88 -16.72
CA PRO A 72 2.68 -8.87 -17.08
C PRO A 72 3.37 -9.43 -15.82
N ASP A 73 4.19 -10.48 -15.95
CA ASP A 73 4.97 -11.02 -14.82
C ASP A 73 5.94 -10.00 -14.20
N THR A 74 6.29 -8.96 -14.95
CA THR A 74 7.09 -7.81 -14.49
C THR A 74 6.27 -6.77 -13.73
N TRP A 75 5.02 -7.07 -13.36
CA TRP A 75 4.11 -6.16 -12.67
C TRP A 75 4.66 -5.50 -11.39
N PRO A 76 5.61 -6.06 -10.62
CA PRO A 76 6.16 -5.32 -9.48
C PRO A 76 6.77 -3.98 -9.91
N ARG A 77 7.36 -3.92 -11.11
CA ARG A 77 7.87 -2.67 -11.71
C ARG A 77 6.74 -1.72 -12.12
N LEU A 78 5.60 -2.27 -12.53
CA LEU A 78 4.42 -1.51 -12.94
C LEU A 78 3.73 -0.81 -11.76
N VAL A 79 3.56 -1.51 -10.63
CA VAL A 79 2.83 -0.97 -9.47
C VAL A 79 3.68 -0.04 -8.61
N ARG A 80 5.01 -0.21 -8.63
CA ARG A 80 5.94 0.46 -7.73
C ARG A 80 5.83 1.99 -7.73
N PRO A 81 5.77 2.70 -8.87
CA PRO A 81 5.73 4.17 -8.86
C PRO A 81 4.53 4.68 -8.04
N THR A 82 3.35 4.13 -8.28
CA THR A 82 2.12 4.47 -7.55
C THR A 82 2.26 4.18 -6.06
N LEU A 83 2.78 3.01 -5.69
CA LEU A 83 2.96 2.65 -4.29
C LEU A 83 3.97 3.57 -3.58
N TYR A 84 5.05 3.94 -4.26
CA TYR A 84 6.09 4.83 -3.73
C TYR A 84 5.53 6.22 -3.47
N GLU A 85 4.85 6.80 -4.46
CA GLU A 85 4.23 8.13 -4.35
C GLU A 85 3.21 8.18 -3.22
N VAL A 86 2.32 7.18 -3.13
CA VAL A 86 1.28 7.13 -2.09
C VAL A 86 1.88 6.94 -0.71
N THR A 87 2.91 6.10 -0.58
CA THR A 87 3.63 5.94 0.69
C THR A 87 4.29 7.26 1.12
N GLY A 88 4.93 7.96 0.17
CA GLY A 88 5.51 9.28 0.41
C GLY A 88 4.48 10.33 0.82
N LEU A 89 3.33 10.37 0.14
CA LEU A 89 2.23 11.27 0.46
C LEU A 89 1.65 10.99 1.85
N CYS A 90 1.41 9.72 2.20
CA CYS A 90 0.94 9.34 3.52
C CYS A 90 1.95 9.71 4.61
N ALA A 91 3.25 9.52 4.36
CA ALA A 91 4.30 9.95 5.28
C ALA A 91 4.30 11.48 5.48
N ALA A 92 4.24 12.25 4.39
CA ALA A 92 4.20 13.70 4.44
C ALA A 92 2.96 14.21 5.19
N LEU A 93 1.79 13.62 4.95
CA LEU A 93 0.56 13.94 5.67
C LEU A 93 0.65 13.61 7.16
N GLY A 94 1.28 12.47 7.52
CA GLY A 94 1.53 12.10 8.91
C GLY A 94 2.41 13.13 9.62
N VAL A 95 3.49 13.58 8.97
CA VAL A 95 4.37 14.64 9.48
C VAL A 95 3.62 15.95 9.65
N ALA A 96 2.87 16.38 8.64
CA ALA A 96 2.08 17.61 8.71
C ALA A 96 1.06 17.56 9.86
N THR A 97 0.31 16.45 9.97
CA THR A 97 -0.67 16.25 11.05
C THR A 97 -0.02 16.30 12.43
N ALA A 98 1.15 15.68 12.60
CA ALA A 98 1.91 15.73 13.86
C ALA A 98 2.39 17.15 14.18
N ALA A 99 2.87 17.90 13.19
CA ALA A 99 3.30 19.29 13.35
C ALA A 99 2.12 20.21 13.73
N LEU A 100 0.96 20.08 13.05
CA LEU A 100 -0.25 20.81 13.42
C LEU A 100 -0.70 20.47 14.85
N GLY A 101 -0.71 19.18 15.23
CA GLY A 101 -1.05 18.75 16.59
C GLY A 101 -0.10 19.29 17.65
N LEU A 102 1.19 19.44 17.33
CA LEU A 102 2.15 20.09 18.21
C LEU A 102 1.88 21.59 18.35
N SER A 103 1.71 22.31 17.23
CA SER A 103 1.40 23.74 17.26
C SER A 103 0.14 24.05 18.07
N ASN A 104 -0.92 23.25 17.91
CA ASN A 104 -2.17 23.42 18.67
C ASN A 104 -1.97 23.25 20.18
N ARG A 105 -1.08 22.32 20.61
CA ARG A 105 -0.76 22.14 22.03
C ARG A 105 0.04 23.31 22.60
N LEU A 106 0.95 23.89 21.82
CA LEU A 106 1.75 25.04 22.23
C LEU A 106 0.96 26.35 22.25
N ALA A 107 -0.07 26.49 21.42
CA ALA A 107 -0.93 27.68 21.41
C ALA A 107 -1.97 27.69 22.54
N GLY A 108 -2.23 26.54 23.16
CA GLY A 108 -3.18 26.38 24.28
C GLY A 108 -2.55 26.57 25.67
N THR A 109 -1.26 26.92 25.75
CA THR A 109 -0.55 27.33 26.97
C THR A 109 -0.41 28.84 27.03
#